data_AF-R0BUS8-F1
#
_entry.id   AF-R0BUS8-F1
#
_cell.length_a   1.000
_cell.length_b   1.000
_cell.length_c   1.000
_cell.angle_alpha   90.00
_cell.angle_beta   90.00
_cell.angle_gamma   90.00
#
_symmetry.space_group_name_H-M   'P 1'
#
loop_
_entity.id
_entity.type
_entity.pdbx_description
1 polymer ?
#
loop_
_entity_poly.entity_id
_entity_poly.type
_entity_poly.pdbx_seq_one_letter_code
_entity_poly.pdbx_strand_id
1 'polypeptide(L)'
;MKYRKKPVVIEAFQWTGGPEQEDDPEWIIEAIKSKVAWFENAGTPDVKFMIQTLEGVHEASVGDYIIRGIAGEIYPCKPDIFLATYEPAVTKVSMDVTEHLDEDEIINAVTKNMKRTGYNLRYRNGKKVEI
;
A
#
# COMPACT_ATOMS: atom_id res chain seq x y z
N MET A 1 3.96 35.18 -5.35
CA MET A 1 2.80 34.26 -5.47
C MET A 1 2.97 33.11 -4.48
N LYS A 2 1.89 32.49 -4.00
CA LYS A 2 1.93 31.35 -3.07
C LYS A 2 1.37 30.10 -3.74
N TYR A 3 1.99 28.94 -3.48
CA TYR A 3 1.65 27.64 -4.06
C TYR A 3 1.56 26.57 -2.96
N ARG A 4 0.83 25.49 -3.22
CA ARG A 4 0.75 24.30 -2.34
C ARG A 4 1.22 23.05 -3.10
N LYS A 5 1.80 22.09 -2.38
CA LYS A 5 2.17 20.78 -2.94
C LYS A 5 0.89 20.04 -3.40
N LYS A 6 0.95 19.37 -4.55
CA LYS A 6 -0.14 18.48 -5.00
C LYS A 6 -0.15 17.21 -4.12
N PRO A 7 -1.31 16.61 -3.85
CA PRO A 7 -1.36 15.27 -3.28
C PRO A 7 -0.77 14.28 -4.30
N VAL A 8 0.04 13.34 -3.83
CA VAL A 8 0.76 12.38 -4.66
C VAL A 8 0.65 11.01 -3.99
N VAL A 9 0.32 9.99 -4.79
CA VAL A 9 0.45 8.59 -4.40
C VAL A 9 1.74 8.06 -5.02
N ILE A 10 2.50 7.31 -4.23
CA ILE A 10 3.77 6.68 -4.63
C ILE A 10 3.66 5.16 -4.47
N GLU A 11 4.57 4.43 -5.12
CA GLU A 11 4.81 3.03 -4.83
C GLU A 11 5.98 2.91 -3.86
N ALA A 12 5.88 2.02 -2.88
CA ALA A 12 6.97 1.70 -1.98
C ALA A 12 6.82 0.29 -1.43
N PHE A 13 7.95 -0.31 -1.06
CA PHE A 13 7.98 -1.56 -0.30
C PHE A 13 9.06 -1.46 0.78
N GLN A 14 8.89 -2.21 1.87
CA GLN A 14 9.92 -2.33 2.90
C GLN A 14 10.92 -3.40 2.48
N TRP A 15 12.21 -3.05 2.42
CA TRP A 15 13.25 -3.99 2.06
C TRP A 15 13.76 -4.73 3.29
N THR A 16 13.65 -6.05 3.27
CA THR A 16 14.01 -6.90 4.41
C THR A 16 15.44 -7.46 4.30
N GLY A 17 16.01 -7.49 3.09
CA GLY A 17 17.38 -7.96 2.84
C GLY A 17 17.59 -9.46 3.03
N GLY A 18 16.52 -10.23 3.25
CA GLY A 18 16.59 -11.65 3.55
C GLY A 18 15.47 -12.49 2.89
N PRO A 19 15.42 -13.79 3.21
CA PRO A 19 14.42 -14.73 2.67
C PRO A 19 12.98 -14.41 3.10
N GLU A 20 12.79 -13.55 4.10
CA GLU A 20 11.49 -13.03 4.53
C GLU A 20 10.91 -11.97 3.58
N GLN A 21 11.64 -11.55 2.54
CA GLN A 21 11.10 -10.70 1.48
C GLN A 21 9.98 -11.46 0.75
N GLU A 22 8.73 -11.06 0.93
CA GLU A 22 7.58 -11.73 0.31
C GLU A 22 7.52 -11.46 -1.20
N ASP A 23 7.63 -10.20 -1.61
CA ASP A 23 7.59 -9.78 -3.01
C ASP A 23 8.53 -8.59 -3.26
N ASP A 24 9.15 -8.57 -4.44
CA ASP A 24 9.89 -7.43 -4.99
C ASP A 24 9.08 -6.84 -6.16
N PRO A 25 8.67 -5.56 -6.12
CA PRO A 25 7.95 -4.94 -7.23
C PRO A 25 8.70 -5.02 -8.56
N GLU A 26 8.00 -5.13 -9.70
CA GLU A 26 8.66 -5.28 -11.00
C GLU A 26 9.66 -4.14 -11.29
N TRP A 27 9.33 -2.92 -10.88
CA TRP A 27 10.18 -1.75 -11.11
C TRP A 27 11.53 -1.83 -10.37
N ILE A 28 11.60 -2.47 -9.19
CA ILE A 28 12.88 -2.62 -8.50
C ILE A 28 13.70 -3.74 -9.13
N ILE A 29 13.05 -4.80 -9.61
CA ILE A 29 13.69 -5.88 -10.36
C ILE A 29 14.33 -5.34 -11.65
N GLU A 30 13.63 -4.47 -12.37
CA GLU A 30 14.13 -3.77 -13.56
C GLU A 30 15.32 -2.85 -13.22
N ALA A 31 15.25 -2.11 -12.10
CA ALA A 31 16.35 -1.28 -11.63
C ALA A 31 17.61 -2.11 -11.32
N ILE A 32 17.46 -3.30 -10.75
CA ILE A 32 18.58 -4.23 -10.51
C ILE A 32 19.18 -4.74 -11.82
N LYS A 33 18.33 -5.16 -12.78
CA LYS A 33 18.77 -5.63 -14.09
C LYS A 33 19.54 -4.56 -14.87
N SER A 34 19.10 -3.31 -14.78
CA SER A 34 19.71 -2.15 -15.44
C SER A 34 20.87 -1.52 -14.67
N LYS A 35 21.28 -2.10 -13.53
CA LYS A 35 22.37 -1.60 -12.66
C LYS A 35 22.12 -0.21 -12.06
N VAL A 36 20.87 0.22 -12.00
CA VAL A 36 20.46 1.41 -11.23
C VAL A 36 20.40 1.08 -9.74
N ALA A 37 20.13 -0.18 -9.38
CA ALA A 37 20.21 -0.67 -8.02
C ALA A 37 21.03 -1.97 -7.95
N TRP A 38 21.69 -2.24 -6.83
CA TRP A 38 22.47 -3.47 -6.64
C TRP A 38 22.69 -3.77 -5.16
N PHE A 39 23.01 -5.01 -4.85
CA PHE A 39 23.35 -5.42 -3.50
C PHE A 39 24.86 -5.43 -3.29
N GLU A 40 25.28 -4.97 -2.11
CA GLU A 40 26.62 -5.19 -1.59
C GLU A 40 26.54 -6.14 -0.38
N ASN A 41 27.54 -7.00 -0.21
CA ASN A 41 27.58 -8.02 0.84
C ASN A 41 26.34 -8.94 0.86
N ALA A 42 25.79 -9.27 -0.31
CA ALA A 42 24.61 -10.13 -0.42
C ALA A 42 24.83 -11.49 0.28
N GLY A 43 23.84 -11.90 1.07
CA GLY A 43 23.88 -13.16 1.83
C GLY A 43 24.59 -13.08 3.18
N THR A 44 24.97 -11.87 3.65
CA THR A 44 25.53 -11.65 4.99
C THR A 44 24.64 -10.72 5.82
N PRO A 45 24.83 -10.67 7.15
CA PRO A 45 24.15 -9.68 8.01
C PRO A 45 24.47 -8.21 7.67
N ASP A 46 25.56 -7.96 6.94
CA ASP A 46 26.01 -6.63 6.53
C ASP A 46 25.51 -6.25 5.13
N VAL A 47 24.51 -6.97 4.60
CA VAL A 47 23.93 -6.71 3.28
C VAL A 47 23.39 -5.29 3.17
N LYS A 48 23.72 -4.62 2.07
CA LYS A 48 23.28 -3.26 1.74
C LYS A 48 22.58 -3.24 0.39
N PHE A 49 21.54 -2.42 0.27
CA PHE A 49 20.91 -2.15 -1.00
C PHE A 49 21.32 -0.78 -1.51
N MET A 50 22.14 -0.76 -2.54
CA MET A 50 22.69 0.46 -3.13
C MET A 50 21.80 0.91 -4.28
N ILE A 51 21.50 2.20 -4.32
CA ILE A 51 20.59 2.79 -5.30
C ILE A 51 21.26 4.03 -5.89
N GLN A 52 21.42 4.05 -7.22
CA GLN A 52 21.84 5.23 -7.95
C GLN A 52 20.67 6.22 -8.03
N THR A 53 20.77 7.29 -7.24
CA THR A 53 19.80 8.40 -7.24
C THR A 53 20.32 9.57 -8.07
N LEU A 54 19.53 10.64 -8.18
CA LEU A 54 19.95 11.91 -8.80
C LEU A 54 21.05 12.63 -8.00
N GLU A 55 21.20 12.31 -6.71
CA GLU A 55 22.15 12.93 -5.78
C GLU A 55 23.45 12.11 -5.63
N GLY A 56 23.50 10.93 -6.27
CA GLY A 56 24.57 9.97 -6.13
C GLY A 56 24.07 8.61 -5.65
N VAL A 57 25.00 7.72 -5.32
CA VAL A 57 24.68 6.40 -4.80
C VAL A 57 24.29 6.52 -3.33
N HIS A 58 23.10 6.04 -2.99
CA HIS A 58 22.59 6.01 -1.62
C HIS A 58 22.43 4.57 -1.14
N GLU A 59 22.71 4.37 0.14
CA GLU A 59 22.58 3.07 0.82
C GLU A 59 21.22 2.95 1.50
N ALA A 60 20.53 1.83 1.28
CA ALA A 60 19.46 1.34 2.12
C ALA A 60 19.99 0.24 3.06
N SER A 61 19.55 0.32 4.32
CA SER A 61 19.75 -0.74 5.30
C SER A 61 18.49 -1.61 5.40
N VAL A 62 18.64 -2.83 5.93
CA VAL A 62 17.52 -3.70 6.23
C VAL A 62 16.46 -2.96 7.06
N GLY A 63 15.21 -3.07 6.64
CA GLY A 63 14.06 -2.40 7.23
C GLY A 63 13.73 -1.05 6.59
N ASP A 64 14.63 -0.45 5.81
CA ASP A 64 14.33 0.79 5.08
C ASP A 64 13.23 0.56 4.02
N TYR A 65 12.44 1.60 3.75
CA TYR A 65 11.53 1.61 2.62
C TYR A 65 12.27 2.02 1.36
N ILE A 66 11.98 1.34 0.25
CA ILE A 66 12.39 1.78 -1.07
C ILE A 66 11.19 2.43 -1.75
N ILE A 67 11.32 3.70 -2.09
CA ILE A 67 10.27 4.50 -2.71
C ILE A 67 10.57 4.67 -4.19
N ARG A 68 9.52 4.56 -5.02
CA ARG A 68 9.51 5.05 -6.38
C ARG A 68 8.74 6.38 -6.46
N GLY A 69 9.45 7.44 -6.81
CA GLY A 69 8.89 8.76 -7.03
C GLY A 69 8.13 8.89 -8.36
N ILE A 70 7.57 10.08 -8.61
CA ILE A 70 6.57 10.30 -9.69
C ILE A 70 7.19 10.18 -11.08
N ALA A 71 8.44 10.61 -11.24
CA ALA A 71 9.17 10.50 -12.51
C ALA A 71 9.97 9.19 -12.60
N GLY A 72 9.72 8.23 -11.70
CA GLY A 72 10.38 6.93 -11.67
C GLY A 72 11.71 6.91 -10.91
N GLU A 73 12.08 8.02 -10.26
CA GLU A 73 13.24 8.11 -9.37
C GLU A 73 13.11 7.15 -8.18
N ILE A 74 14.20 6.48 -7.81
CA ILE A 74 14.20 5.48 -6.73
C ILE A 74 15.04 6.00 -5.58
N TYR A 75 14.51 5.92 -4.36
CA TYR A 75 15.19 6.38 -3.16
C TYR A 75 15.02 5.41 -1.98
N PRO A 76 16.07 5.21 -1.17
CA PRO A 76 15.89 4.65 0.16
C PRO A 76 15.26 5.70 1.09
N CYS A 77 14.41 5.26 2.01
CA CYS A 77 13.72 6.08 2.98
C CYS A 77 13.68 5.38 4.34
N LYS A 78 14.09 6.08 5.40
CA LYS A 78 14.08 5.51 6.75
C LYS A 78 12.64 5.26 7.23
N PRO A 79 12.38 4.17 7.97
CA PRO A 79 11.01 3.78 8.33
C PRO A 79 10.23 4.83 9.11
N ASP A 80 10.89 5.50 10.05
CA ASP A 80 10.32 6.59 10.83
C ASP A 80 9.93 7.79 9.95
N ILE A 81 10.77 8.15 8.98
CA ILE A 81 10.48 9.20 7.99
C ILE A 81 9.33 8.77 7.08
N PHE A 82 9.34 7.53 6.59
CA PHE A 82 8.31 7.01 5.69
C PHE A 82 6.94 7.04 6.37
N LEU A 83 6.82 6.44 7.56
CA LEU A 83 5.57 6.34 8.31
C LEU A 83 5.05 7.71 8.81
N ALA A 84 5.95 8.68 9.03
CA ALA A 84 5.56 10.05 9.34
C ALA A 84 5.07 10.84 8.12
N THR A 85 5.43 10.42 6.91
CA THR A 85 5.17 11.16 5.66
C THR A 85 4.03 10.56 4.84
N TYR A 86 3.87 9.24 4.86
CA TYR A 86 2.95 8.50 4.00
C TYR A 86 1.96 7.68 4.83
N GLU A 87 0.76 7.58 4.29
CA GLU A 87 -0.29 6.69 4.75
C GLU A 87 -0.71 5.77 3.60
N PRO A 88 -1.27 4.57 3.87
CA PRO A 88 -1.80 3.72 2.83
C PRO A 88 -2.78 4.50 1.95
N ALA A 89 -2.53 4.52 0.64
CA ALA A 89 -3.49 5.07 -0.29
C ALA A 89 -4.73 4.18 -0.24
N VAL A 90 -5.81 4.68 0.35
CA VAL A 90 -7.10 4.00 0.30
C VAL A 90 -7.50 4.01 -1.17
N THR A 91 -7.30 2.89 -1.86
CA THR A 91 -8.01 2.65 -3.11
C THR A 91 -9.47 2.60 -2.69
N LYS A 92 -10.18 3.72 -2.86
CA LYS A 92 -11.62 3.66 -3.04
C LYS A 92 -11.78 2.79 -4.27
N VAL A 93 -11.91 1.49 -4.05
CA VAL A 93 -12.52 0.63 -5.03
C VAL A 93 -13.92 1.24 -5.15
N SER A 94 -14.13 2.09 -6.15
CA SER A 94 -15.44 2.38 -6.68
C SER A 94 -15.92 1.08 -7.33
N MET A 95 -16.10 0.06 -6.51
CA MET A 95 -16.95 -1.06 -6.80
C MET A 95 -18.34 -0.51 -6.53
N ASP A 96 -18.87 0.22 -7.51
CA ASP A 96 -20.29 0.12 -7.84
C ASP A 96 -20.53 -1.35 -8.26
N VAL A 97 -20.49 -2.29 -7.30
CA VAL A 97 -21.07 -3.62 -7.47
C VAL A 97 -22.59 -3.56 -7.33
N THR A 98 -23.15 -2.38 -7.02
CA THR A 98 -24.59 -2.18 -6.82
C THR A 98 -25.33 -1.70 -8.07
N GLU A 99 -24.66 -1.37 -9.19
CA GLU A 99 -25.40 -1.00 -10.41
C GLU A 99 -26.25 -2.17 -10.96
N HIS A 100 -25.91 -3.41 -10.61
CA HIS A 100 -26.61 -4.62 -11.10
C HIS A 100 -27.27 -5.42 -9.98
N LEU A 101 -27.16 -4.99 -8.73
CA LEU A 101 -27.82 -5.64 -7.60
C LEU A 101 -29.00 -4.77 -7.19
N ASP A 102 -30.21 -5.32 -7.38
CA ASP A 102 -31.45 -4.75 -6.88
C ASP A 102 -31.32 -4.48 -5.37
N GLU A 103 -31.81 -3.32 -4.89
CA GLU A 103 -31.83 -2.99 -3.47
C GLU A 103 -32.49 -4.11 -2.65
N ASP A 104 -33.51 -4.76 -3.22
CA ASP A 104 -34.20 -5.89 -2.60
C ASP A 104 -33.29 -7.12 -2.46
N GLU A 105 -32.36 -7.36 -3.38
CA GLU A 105 -31.44 -8.49 -3.34
C GLU A 105 -30.37 -8.28 -2.26
N ILE A 106 -29.87 -7.05 -2.13
CA ILE A 106 -28.92 -6.66 -1.07
C ILE A 106 -29.58 -6.77 0.31
N ILE A 107 -30.80 -6.23 0.46
CA ILE A 107 -31.56 -6.30 1.71
C ILE A 107 -31.82 -7.75 2.11
N ASN A 108 -32.18 -8.61 1.16
CA ASN A 108 -32.40 -10.02 1.43
C ASN A 108 -31.11 -10.76 1.82
N ALA A 109 -29.99 -10.50 1.15
CA ALA A 109 -28.70 -11.12 1.48
C ALA A 109 -28.21 -10.73 2.88
N VAL A 110 -28.30 -9.44 3.23
CA VAL A 110 -27.93 -8.93 4.55
C VAL A 110 -28.86 -9.48 5.64
N THR A 111 -30.18 -9.47 5.40
CA THR A 111 -31.17 -9.98 6.37
C THR A 111 -31.01 -11.48 6.61
N LYS A 112 -30.70 -12.26 5.56
CA LYS A 112 -30.48 -13.72 5.66
C LYS A 112 -29.22 -14.03 6.47
N ASN A 113 -28.14 -13.27 6.28
CA ASN A 113 -26.92 -13.43 7.08
C ASN A 113 -27.11 -13.01 8.54
N MET A 114 -27.85 -11.93 8.84
CA MET A 114 -28.12 -11.50 10.22
C MET A 114 -28.99 -12.48 11.01
N LYS A 115 -29.99 -13.11 10.37
CA LYS A 115 -30.77 -14.21 10.98
C LYS A 115 -29.91 -15.43 11.30
N ARG A 116 -28.88 -15.68 10.47
CA ARG A 116 -27.95 -16.81 10.63
C ARG A 116 -26.94 -16.58 11.74
N THR A 117 -26.61 -15.32 12.06
CA THR A 117 -25.70 -14.93 13.16
C THR A 117 -26.43 -14.60 14.47
N GLY A 118 -27.77 -14.70 14.52
CA GLY A 118 -28.57 -14.50 15.73
C GLY A 118 -28.91 -13.05 16.07
N TYR A 119 -28.52 -12.08 15.23
CA TYR A 119 -28.84 -10.67 15.42
C TYR A 119 -30.19 -10.35 14.75
N ASN A 120 -31.25 -10.19 15.55
CA ASN A 120 -32.57 -9.80 15.05
C ASN A 120 -32.68 -8.27 14.93
N LEU A 121 -32.91 -7.75 13.72
CA LEU A 121 -33.38 -6.37 13.52
C LEU A 121 -34.91 -6.34 13.57
N ARG A 122 -35.48 -5.46 14.43
CA ARG A 122 -36.90 -5.11 14.37
C ARG A 122 -37.06 -3.73 13.74
N TYR A 123 -37.83 -3.66 12.66
CA TYR A 123 -38.25 -2.41 12.04
C TYR A 123 -39.57 -1.96 12.67
N ARG A 124 -39.69 -0.66 12.98
CA ARG A 124 -40.97 -0.04 13.35
C ARG A 124 -41.23 1.12 12.39
N ASN A 125 -42.32 1.04 11.64
CA ASN A 125 -42.76 2.06 10.66
C ASN A 125 -41.65 2.51 9.68
N GLY A 126 -40.94 1.54 9.06
CA GLY A 126 -39.95 1.84 8.01
C GLY A 126 -38.69 2.56 8.49
N LYS A 127 -38.45 2.68 9.81
CA LYS A 127 -37.19 3.16 10.38
C LYS A 127 -36.58 2.12 11.32
N LYS A 128 -35.26 1.93 11.17
CA LYS A 128 -34.42 1.06 12.00
C LYS A 128 -34.32 1.66 13.41
N VAL A 129 -34.50 0.84 14.43
CA VAL A 129 -34.32 1.21 15.84
C VAL A 129 -33.27 0.26 16.41
N GLU A 130 -32.15 0.78 16.92
CA GLU A 130 -31.16 0.02 17.70
C GLU A 130 -31.50 0.10 19.19
N ILE A 131 -31.01 -0.89 19.95
CA ILE A 131 -31.15 -1.02 21.40
C ILE A 131 -30.14 -0.09 22.08
#